data_AF-A0A6M2CUN6-F1
#
_entry.id   AF-A0A6M2CUN6-F1
#
_cell.length_a   1.000
_cell.length_b   1.000
_cell.length_c   1.000
_cell.angle_alpha   90.00
_cell.angle_beta   90.00
_cell.angle_gamma   90.00
#
_symmetry.space_group_name_H-M   'P 1'
#
loop_
_entity.id
_entity.type
_entity.pdbx_description
1 polymer ?
#
loop_
_entity_poly.entity_id
_entity_poly.type
_entity_poly.pdbx_seq_one_letter_code
_entity_poly.pdbx_strand_id
1 'polypeptide(L)'
;RVKRSLNMPTDANTSVPIVLPVTTEDKNRLENEPAFALKYNGKVYAILRQPEFYPHRKEERCSRQFGTSCKGHPYISMIYESGDWLVGGDLDVLERIRWNDGLDEYRLTPKELRKAFSKLGADAVFAFQLRNPVHNGHALLMQDTRRHLTEKGYKKPVLLLHPLGGWTKDDDVPLAVRMKQHKAVLDSGVLDPKLTVLAIFPSPMMYAGPTEVQWHAKARMVCGSNFYIVGRDPAGMPHPETKEDLYDPTHGAKVLTMAPGLTQLEIIPFQVAAYDTKKKKMAMFEPERKEDFLFISGTKMRSLARSGQEPPAGFMEPSAWKV
;
A
#
# COMPACT_ATOMS: atom_id res chain seq x y z
N ARG A 1 5.24 17.06 -14.99
CA ARG A 1 4.06 17.01 -15.89
C ARG A 1 2.77 16.75 -15.12
N VAL A 2 2.65 15.71 -14.26
CA VAL A 2 1.49 15.50 -13.37
C VAL A 2 1.07 16.76 -12.60
N LYS A 3 2.02 17.50 -12.02
CA LYS A 3 1.74 18.79 -11.34
C LYS A 3 1.30 19.93 -12.27
N ARG A 4 1.77 19.96 -13.53
CA ARG A 4 1.47 21.04 -14.49
C ARG A 4 0.09 20.88 -15.14
N SER A 5 -0.44 19.65 -15.23
CA SER A 5 -1.76 19.37 -15.83
C SER A 5 -2.92 19.38 -14.83
N LEU A 6 -2.66 19.27 -13.52
CA LEU A 6 -3.72 19.11 -12.50
C LEU A 6 -4.08 20.41 -11.75
N ASN A 7 -3.54 21.58 -12.12
CA ASN A 7 -3.71 22.84 -11.38
C ASN A 7 -3.53 22.68 -9.85
N MET A 8 -2.74 21.70 -9.42
CA MET A 8 -2.54 21.44 -8.01
C MET A 8 -1.62 22.51 -7.43
N PRO A 9 -1.77 22.85 -6.13
CA PRO A 9 -0.76 23.62 -5.43
C PRO A 9 0.62 23.04 -5.71
N THR A 10 1.61 23.91 -5.92
CA THR A 10 3.03 23.52 -6.16
C THR A 10 3.52 22.50 -5.14
N ASP A 11 2.91 22.52 -3.96
CA ASP A 11 3.32 21.78 -2.78
C ASP A 11 2.58 20.44 -2.65
N ALA A 12 1.61 20.12 -3.51
CA ALA A 12 0.86 18.87 -3.41
C ALA A 12 1.72 17.64 -3.75
N ASN A 13 1.69 16.61 -2.90
CA ASN A 13 2.32 15.33 -3.18
C ASN A 13 1.41 14.46 -4.06
N THR A 14 1.85 14.11 -5.28
CA THR A 14 1.24 13.10 -6.14
C THR A 14 2.33 12.49 -7.01
N SER A 15 2.79 11.32 -6.60
CA SER A 15 3.93 10.63 -7.22
C SER A 15 3.54 9.63 -8.30
N VAL A 16 2.28 9.19 -8.35
CA VAL A 16 1.78 8.18 -9.28
C VAL A 16 0.75 8.77 -10.26
N PRO A 17 0.78 8.42 -11.55
CA PRO A 17 -0.29 8.77 -12.49
C PRO A 17 -1.58 8.02 -12.16
N ILE A 18 -2.69 8.76 -12.04
CA ILE A 18 -4.06 8.21 -11.98
C ILE A 18 -4.71 8.60 -13.31
N VAL A 19 -4.75 7.65 -14.24
CA VAL A 19 -5.07 7.91 -15.65
C VAL A 19 -5.93 6.78 -16.22
N LEU A 20 -6.75 7.08 -17.23
CA LEU A 20 -7.56 6.11 -17.95
C LEU A 20 -6.96 5.88 -19.35
N PRO A 21 -6.38 4.70 -19.64
CA PRO A 21 -5.91 4.38 -20.98
C PRO A 21 -7.07 3.98 -21.91
N VAL A 22 -6.99 4.41 -23.16
CA VAL A 22 -7.97 4.09 -24.23
C VAL A 22 -7.24 3.75 -25.51
N THR A 23 -7.85 2.89 -26.34
CA THR A 23 -7.29 2.55 -27.65
C THR A 23 -7.45 3.70 -28.64
N THR A 24 -6.78 3.62 -29.79
CA THR A 24 -6.94 4.63 -30.86
C THR A 24 -8.37 4.63 -31.40
N GLU A 25 -9.01 3.47 -31.49
CA GLU A 25 -10.41 3.33 -31.91
C GLU A 25 -11.35 4.04 -30.94
N ASP A 26 -11.18 3.81 -29.63
CA ASP A 26 -11.98 4.48 -28.61
C ASP A 26 -11.74 5.99 -28.56
N LYS A 27 -10.49 6.44 -28.72
CA LYS A 27 -10.16 7.87 -28.85
C LYS A 27 -10.90 8.49 -30.04
N ASN A 28 -10.82 7.89 -31.23
CA ASN A 28 -11.47 8.44 -32.43
C ASN A 28 -13.00 8.47 -32.31
N ARG A 29 -13.56 7.49 -31.60
CA ARG A 29 -15.01 7.40 -31.33
C ARG A 29 -15.49 8.44 -30.33
N LEU A 30 -14.65 8.89 -29.39
CA LEU A 30 -15.04 9.69 -28.23
C LEU A 30 -14.48 11.13 -28.24
N GLU A 31 -13.51 11.46 -29.11
CA GLU A 31 -12.78 12.74 -29.02
C GLU A 31 -13.62 13.99 -29.23
N ASN A 32 -14.77 13.88 -29.90
CA ASN A 32 -15.69 14.99 -30.14
C ASN A 32 -16.88 15.00 -29.15
N GLU A 33 -16.96 14.04 -28.24
CA GLU A 33 -18.06 13.95 -27.28
C GLU A 33 -17.80 14.83 -26.05
N PRO A 34 -18.78 15.63 -25.61
CA PRO A 34 -18.61 16.50 -24.44
C PRO A 34 -18.52 15.73 -23.13
N ALA A 35 -19.04 14.49 -23.10
CA ALA A 35 -18.95 13.57 -21.98
C ALA A 35 -19.26 12.14 -22.44
N PHE A 36 -18.76 11.14 -21.71
CA PHE A 36 -19.12 9.74 -21.92
C PHE A 36 -19.19 8.94 -20.63
N ALA A 37 -19.93 7.83 -20.67
CA ALA A 37 -20.16 6.96 -19.53
C ALA A 37 -19.06 5.89 -19.41
N LEU A 38 -18.54 5.68 -18.20
CA LEU A 38 -17.64 4.58 -17.88
C LEU A 38 -18.44 3.37 -17.40
N LYS A 39 -18.30 2.26 -18.13
CA LYS A 39 -19.00 1.00 -17.85
C LYS A 39 -18.04 -0.07 -17.35
N TYR A 40 -18.49 -0.87 -16.40
CA TYR A 40 -17.81 -2.08 -15.96
C TYR A 40 -18.86 -3.19 -15.77
N ASN A 41 -18.63 -4.36 -16.37
CA ASN A 41 -19.58 -5.49 -16.39
C ASN A 41 -21.01 -5.06 -16.78
N GLY A 42 -21.14 -4.25 -17.83
CA GLY A 42 -22.43 -3.76 -18.36
C GLY A 42 -23.09 -2.64 -17.56
N LYS A 43 -22.62 -2.35 -16.33
CA LYS A 43 -23.15 -1.29 -15.47
C LYS A 43 -22.38 0.02 -15.64
N VAL A 44 -23.10 1.15 -15.66
CA VAL A 44 -22.50 2.49 -15.67
C VAL A 44 -22.14 2.90 -14.24
N TYR A 45 -20.89 3.29 -14.00
CA TYR A 45 -20.39 3.70 -12.68
C TYR A 45 -20.04 5.18 -12.60
N ALA A 46 -19.65 5.78 -13.72
CA ALA A 46 -19.22 7.17 -13.74
C ALA A 46 -19.49 7.82 -15.10
N ILE A 47 -19.46 9.15 -15.11
CA ILE A 47 -19.44 9.98 -16.32
C ILE A 47 -18.11 10.74 -16.30
N LEU A 48 -17.37 10.69 -17.41
CA LEU A 48 -16.22 11.56 -17.64
C LEU A 48 -16.67 12.73 -18.51
N ARG A 49 -16.51 13.96 -18.01
CA ARG A 49 -16.89 15.20 -18.70
C ARG A 49 -15.66 15.96 -19.14
N GLN A 50 -15.83 16.75 -20.20
CA GLN A 50 -14.77 17.57 -20.78
C GLN A 50 -13.49 16.75 -21.06
N PRO A 51 -13.59 15.66 -21.84
CA PRO A 51 -12.47 14.76 -22.01
C PRO A 51 -11.34 15.41 -22.80
N GLU A 52 -10.11 15.23 -22.33
CA GLU A 52 -8.88 15.60 -23.04
C GLU A 52 -8.06 14.34 -23.33
N PHE A 53 -7.80 14.08 -24.62
CA PHE A 53 -7.03 12.92 -25.06
C PHE A 53 -5.58 13.31 -25.35
N TYR A 54 -4.62 12.56 -24.80
CA TYR A 54 -3.20 12.82 -25.00
C TYR A 54 -2.38 11.52 -25.10
N PRO A 55 -1.22 11.53 -25.77
CA PRO A 55 -0.41 10.33 -25.97
C PRO A 55 0.06 9.73 -24.64
N HIS A 56 -0.05 8.40 -24.52
CA HIS A 56 0.32 7.69 -23.29
C HIS A 56 1.85 7.66 -23.06
N ARG A 57 2.64 7.58 -24.14
CA ARG A 57 4.12 7.49 -24.08
C ARG A 57 4.60 6.45 -23.05
N LYS A 58 4.11 5.21 -23.19
CA LYS A 58 4.23 4.11 -22.22
C LYS A 58 5.64 3.91 -21.68
N GLU A 59 6.66 3.86 -22.55
CA GLU A 59 8.05 3.68 -22.12
C GLU A 59 8.54 4.84 -21.22
N GLU A 60 8.29 6.09 -21.62
CA GLU A 60 8.64 7.27 -20.80
C GLU A 60 7.92 7.21 -19.44
N ARG A 61 6.62 6.88 -19.44
CA ARG A 61 5.82 6.71 -18.21
C ARG A 61 6.46 5.66 -17.31
N CYS A 62 6.73 4.47 -17.84
CA CYS A 62 7.27 3.35 -17.06
C CYS A 62 8.65 3.69 -16.49
N SER A 63 9.57 4.17 -17.32
CA SER A 63 10.93 4.52 -16.89
C SER A 63 10.93 5.58 -15.79
N ARG A 64 10.03 6.58 -15.85
CA ARG A 64 9.92 7.62 -14.81
C ARG A 64 9.21 7.15 -13.55
N GLN A 65 8.19 6.31 -13.69
CA GLN A 65 7.37 5.88 -12.56
C GLN A 65 8.07 4.77 -11.75
N PHE A 66 8.70 3.81 -12.44
CA PHE A 66 9.27 2.60 -11.83
C PHE A 66 10.79 2.60 -11.80
N GLY A 67 11.47 3.52 -12.50
CA GLY A 67 12.93 3.47 -12.68
C GLY A 67 13.40 2.39 -13.67
N THR A 68 12.46 1.72 -14.34
CA THR A 68 12.71 0.68 -15.36
C THR A 68 11.52 0.62 -16.33
N SER A 69 11.74 0.09 -17.52
CA SER A 69 10.69 -0.25 -18.50
C SER A 69 10.58 -1.76 -18.74
N CYS A 70 11.17 -2.59 -17.87
CA CYS A 70 11.14 -4.05 -17.97
C CYS A 70 9.70 -4.59 -18.05
N LYS A 71 9.35 -5.19 -19.19
CA LYS A 71 8.00 -5.73 -19.45
C LYS A 71 7.64 -6.93 -18.56
N GLY A 72 8.65 -7.60 -17.98
CA GLY A 72 8.43 -8.66 -17.00
C GLY A 72 7.88 -8.17 -15.66
N HIS A 73 7.89 -6.86 -15.40
CA HIS A 73 7.31 -6.31 -14.18
C HIS A 73 5.79 -6.29 -14.32
N PRO A 74 5.02 -6.86 -13.38
CA PRO A 74 3.63 -7.24 -13.63
C PRO A 74 2.70 -6.04 -13.87
N TYR A 75 2.93 -4.91 -13.18
CA TYR A 75 2.18 -3.67 -13.47
C TYR A 75 2.61 -2.99 -14.77
N ILE A 76 3.88 -3.13 -15.16
CA ILE A 76 4.39 -2.54 -16.41
C ILE A 76 3.81 -3.30 -17.60
N SER A 77 3.69 -4.64 -17.50
CA SER A 77 3.00 -5.46 -18.52
C SER A 77 1.60 -4.93 -18.80
N MET A 78 0.79 -4.71 -17.76
CA MET A 78 -0.56 -4.13 -17.91
C MET A 78 -0.55 -2.74 -18.57
N ILE A 79 0.46 -1.90 -18.30
CA ILE A 79 0.60 -0.59 -18.96
C ILE A 79 0.90 -0.78 -20.46
N TYR A 80 1.78 -1.70 -20.82
CA TYR A 80 2.12 -1.97 -22.23
C TYR A 80 0.95 -2.57 -23.01
N GLU A 81 0.17 -3.45 -22.37
CA GLU A 81 -1.03 -4.09 -22.92
C GLU A 81 -2.23 -3.14 -23.04
N SER A 82 -2.22 -2.01 -22.32
CA SER A 82 -3.28 -1.00 -22.38
C SER A 82 -3.25 -0.17 -23.67
N GLY A 83 -4.17 0.78 -23.83
CA GLY A 83 -4.22 1.66 -25.01
C GLY A 83 -3.08 2.68 -25.12
N ASP A 84 -2.88 3.22 -26.32
CA ASP A 84 -1.81 4.18 -26.64
C ASP A 84 -2.16 5.64 -26.32
N TRP A 85 -3.42 5.89 -25.97
CA TRP A 85 -3.93 7.19 -25.54
C TRP A 85 -4.32 7.15 -24.07
N LEU A 86 -4.22 8.29 -23.41
CA LEU A 86 -4.81 8.54 -22.11
C LEU A 86 -5.92 9.57 -22.27
N VAL A 87 -6.96 9.46 -21.45
CA VAL A 87 -8.02 10.46 -21.36
C VAL A 87 -8.09 11.03 -19.94
N GLY A 88 -8.02 12.36 -19.84
CA GLY A 88 -8.32 13.14 -18.64
C GLY A 88 -9.68 13.81 -18.74
N GLY A 89 -10.21 14.30 -17.62
CA GLY A 89 -11.50 15.01 -17.57
C GLY A 89 -12.06 15.05 -16.15
N ASP A 90 -13.21 15.69 -16.00
CA ASP A 90 -13.93 15.77 -14.73
C ASP A 90 -14.75 14.49 -14.52
N LEU A 91 -14.51 13.79 -13.40
CA LEU A 91 -15.11 12.48 -13.14
C LEU A 91 -16.25 12.56 -12.13
N ASP A 92 -17.47 12.31 -12.61
CA ASP A 92 -18.67 12.15 -11.79
C ASP A 92 -18.90 10.67 -11.49
N VAL A 93 -18.59 10.22 -10.27
CA VAL A 93 -18.89 8.84 -9.83
C VAL A 93 -20.34 8.79 -9.33
N LEU A 94 -21.17 7.97 -9.98
CA LEU A 94 -22.62 7.98 -9.81
C LEU A 94 -23.09 7.28 -8.54
N GLU A 95 -22.36 6.28 -8.09
CA GLU A 95 -22.72 5.48 -6.92
C GLU A 95 -21.49 5.05 -6.13
N ARG A 96 -21.72 4.67 -4.87
CA ARG A 96 -20.68 4.08 -4.04
C ARG A 96 -20.26 2.73 -4.61
N ILE A 97 -18.98 2.60 -4.95
CA ILE A 97 -18.39 1.34 -5.40
C ILE A 97 -18.46 0.30 -4.29
N ARG A 98 -18.99 -0.88 -4.62
CA ARG A 98 -19.05 -2.08 -3.79
C ARG A 98 -18.57 -3.27 -4.60
N TRP A 99 -17.82 -4.17 -3.96
CA TRP A 99 -17.29 -5.37 -4.61
C TRP A 99 -18.17 -6.59 -4.34
N ASN A 100 -19.02 -6.55 -3.31
CA ASN A 100 -19.91 -7.64 -2.90
C ASN A 100 -19.16 -8.96 -2.68
N ASP A 101 -17.93 -8.89 -2.19
CA ASP A 101 -17.02 -10.02 -1.93
C ASP A 101 -16.95 -10.40 -0.44
N GLY A 102 -17.88 -9.86 0.37
CA GLY A 102 -17.89 -10.03 1.82
C GLY A 102 -16.90 -9.15 2.59
N LEU A 103 -16.19 -8.22 1.92
CA LEU A 103 -15.20 -7.34 2.56
C LEU A 103 -15.53 -5.84 2.48
N ASP A 104 -16.69 -5.47 1.93
CA ASP A 104 -17.07 -4.07 1.73
C ASP A 104 -17.19 -3.28 3.03
N GLU A 105 -17.48 -3.93 4.16
CA GLU A 105 -17.50 -3.29 5.48
C GLU A 105 -16.13 -2.72 5.89
N TYR A 106 -15.04 -3.31 5.38
CA TYR A 106 -13.68 -2.84 5.63
C TYR A 106 -13.25 -1.75 4.65
N ARG A 107 -14.00 -1.49 3.56
CA ARG A 107 -13.68 -0.46 2.54
C ARG A 107 -14.21 0.90 2.96
N LEU A 108 -13.62 1.42 4.02
CA LEU A 108 -13.94 2.73 4.58
C LEU A 108 -13.32 3.86 3.74
N THR A 109 -14.14 4.86 3.43
CA THR A 109 -13.68 6.10 2.80
C THR A 109 -12.82 6.93 3.77
N PRO A 110 -12.00 7.89 3.28
CA PRO A 110 -11.26 8.79 4.15
C PRO A 110 -12.14 9.54 5.18
N LYS A 111 -13.36 9.92 4.80
CA LYS A 111 -14.34 10.56 5.72
C LYS A 111 -14.80 9.60 6.81
N GLU A 112 -15.08 8.35 6.46
CA GLU A 112 -15.49 7.33 7.42
C GLU A 112 -14.36 6.93 8.37
N LEU A 113 -13.12 6.85 7.89
CA LEU A 113 -11.93 6.63 8.72
C LEU A 113 -11.74 7.76 9.74
N ARG A 114 -11.79 9.03 9.31
CA ARG A 114 -11.73 10.18 10.22
C ARG A 114 -12.84 10.14 11.29
N LYS A 115 -14.06 9.76 10.89
CA LYS A 115 -15.18 9.56 11.83
C LYS A 115 -14.90 8.41 12.81
N ALA A 116 -14.31 7.30 12.36
CA ALA A 116 -13.94 6.18 13.22
C ALA A 116 -12.88 6.59 14.26
N PHE A 117 -11.83 7.31 13.84
CA PHE A 117 -10.81 7.82 14.77
C PHE A 117 -11.39 8.81 15.79
N SER A 118 -12.26 9.72 15.36
CA SER A 118 -12.94 10.67 16.25
C SER A 118 -13.84 9.95 17.26
N LYS A 119 -14.61 8.94 16.85
CA LYS A 119 -15.42 8.10 17.76
C LYS A 119 -14.58 7.36 18.78
N LEU A 120 -13.39 6.91 18.39
CA LEU A 120 -12.44 6.31 19.30
C LEU A 120 -11.78 7.35 20.22
N GLY A 121 -11.94 8.65 20.00
CA GLY A 121 -11.24 9.69 20.76
C GLY A 121 -9.73 9.64 20.55
N ALA A 122 -9.29 9.28 19.34
CA ALA A 122 -7.87 9.24 19.00
C ALA A 122 -7.26 10.65 19.04
N ASP A 123 -6.17 10.82 19.77
CA ASP A 123 -5.35 12.04 19.78
C ASP A 123 -4.11 11.95 18.88
N ALA A 124 -3.78 10.73 18.44
CA ALA A 124 -2.85 10.43 17.36
C ALA A 124 -3.32 9.23 16.56
N VAL A 125 -3.10 9.28 15.24
CA VAL A 125 -3.30 8.14 14.34
C VAL A 125 -1.99 7.82 13.63
N PHE A 126 -1.58 6.56 13.69
CA PHE A 126 -0.40 6.06 12.98
C PHE A 126 -0.79 4.94 12.03
N ALA A 127 -0.34 5.03 10.78
CA ALA A 127 -0.74 4.09 9.73
C ALA A 127 0.34 3.05 9.45
N PHE A 128 -0.11 1.81 9.22
CA PHE A 128 0.71 0.72 8.70
C PHE A 128 0.13 0.23 7.37
N GLN A 129 0.82 0.56 6.28
CA GLN A 129 0.54 0.00 4.95
C GLN A 129 1.10 -1.41 4.86
N LEU A 130 0.30 -2.32 4.29
CA LEU A 130 0.76 -3.69 4.04
C LEU A 130 0.05 -4.32 2.85
N ARG A 131 0.75 -5.24 2.19
CA ARG A 131 0.20 -6.15 1.17
C ARG A 131 0.39 -7.63 1.51
N ASN A 132 1.11 -7.91 2.60
CA ASN A 132 1.53 -9.25 3.03
C ASN A 132 0.84 -9.63 4.36
N PRO A 133 0.80 -10.92 4.73
CA PRO A 133 0.45 -11.36 6.07
C PRO A 133 1.26 -10.64 7.17
N VAL A 134 0.63 -10.41 8.34
CA VAL A 134 1.27 -9.80 9.50
C VAL A 134 2.01 -10.87 10.30
N HIS A 135 3.35 -10.79 10.33
CA HIS A 135 4.18 -11.53 11.28
C HIS A 135 4.58 -10.62 12.46
N ASN A 136 5.19 -11.20 13.50
CA ASN A 136 5.51 -10.47 14.73
C ASN A 136 6.57 -9.38 14.52
N GLY A 137 7.36 -9.44 13.44
CA GLY A 137 8.21 -8.32 13.03
C GLY A 137 7.41 -7.06 12.68
N HIS A 138 6.33 -7.18 11.90
CA HIS A 138 5.42 -6.05 11.65
C HIS A 138 4.73 -5.60 12.94
N ALA A 139 4.29 -6.56 13.77
CA ALA A 139 3.69 -6.27 15.07
C ALA A 139 4.62 -5.48 15.97
N LEU A 140 5.92 -5.83 16.02
CA LEU A 140 6.94 -5.10 16.77
C LEU A 140 7.00 -3.64 16.32
N LEU A 141 7.05 -3.35 15.02
CA LEU A 141 7.07 -1.97 14.52
C LEU A 141 5.83 -1.18 14.96
N MET A 142 4.66 -1.81 14.88
CA MET A 142 3.39 -1.18 15.27
C MET A 142 3.31 -0.96 16.79
N GLN A 143 3.77 -1.92 17.59
CA GLN A 143 3.80 -1.84 19.05
C GLN A 143 4.81 -0.80 19.55
N ASP A 144 6.02 -0.78 19.00
CA ASP A 144 7.06 0.19 19.35
C ASP A 144 6.66 1.60 18.91
N THR A 145 6.00 1.75 17.75
CA THR A 145 5.41 3.04 17.35
C THR A 145 4.41 3.52 18.40
N ARG A 146 3.47 2.67 18.82
CA ARG A 146 2.49 3.04 19.85
C ARG A 146 3.18 3.48 21.14
N ARG A 147 4.20 2.72 21.59
CA ARG A 147 4.97 3.02 22.80
C ARG A 147 5.64 4.40 22.70
N HIS A 148 6.34 4.67 21.59
CA HIS A 148 7.00 5.94 21.33
C HIS A 148 6.01 7.12 21.32
N LEU A 149 4.83 6.94 20.74
CA LEU A 149 3.78 7.97 20.77
C LEU A 149 3.25 8.22 22.18
N THR A 150 3.07 7.16 22.97
CA THR A 150 2.69 7.30 24.39
C THR A 150 3.76 8.04 25.19
N GLU A 151 5.05 7.74 24.96
CA GLU A 151 6.19 8.43 25.57
C GLU A 151 6.27 9.92 25.15
N LYS A 152 5.91 10.24 23.91
CA LYS A 152 5.73 11.62 23.41
C LYS A 152 4.53 12.35 24.05
N GLY A 153 3.68 11.66 24.81
CA GLY A 153 2.58 12.25 25.58
C GLY A 153 1.18 12.00 25.02
N TYR A 154 1.04 11.36 23.86
CA TYR A 154 -0.27 10.95 23.32
C TYR A 154 -0.91 9.92 24.26
N LYS A 155 -2.19 10.10 24.60
CA LYS A 155 -2.95 9.26 25.53
C LYS A 155 -3.70 8.14 24.82
N LYS A 156 -4.10 8.35 23.56
CA LYS A 156 -4.85 7.37 22.78
C LYS A 156 -4.36 7.24 21.33
N PRO A 157 -3.10 6.83 21.11
CA PRO A 157 -2.58 6.55 19.78
C PRO A 157 -3.29 5.33 19.16
N VAL A 158 -4.04 5.56 18.08
CA VAL A 158 -4.79 4.54 17.34
C VAL A 158 -4.02 4.09 16.10
N LEU A 159 -3.88 2.77 15.95
CA LEU A 159 -3.31 2.15 14.76
C LEU A 159 -4.36 2.11 13.65
N LEU A 160 -4.00 2.60 12.47
CA LEU A 160 -4.68 2.29 11.22
C LEU A 160 -3.93 1.15 10.53
N LEU A 161 -4.39 -0.09 10.75
CA LEU A 161 -3.90 -1.28 10.04
C LEU A 161 -4.59 -1.35 8.69
N HIS A 162 -3.85 -1.07 7.61
CA HIS A 162 -4.48 -0.65 6.36
C HIS A 162 -4.03 -1.50 5.16
N PRO A 163 -4.40 -2.80 5.11
CA PRO A 163 -4.07 -3.67 4.00
C PRO A 163 -4.53 -3.09 2.66
N LEU A 164 -3.67 -3.17 1.64
CA LEU A 164 -4.05 -2.87 0.27
C LEU A 164 -4.95 -4.00 -0.27
N GLY A 165 -6.02 -3.60 -0.95
CA GLY A 165 -7.01 -4.52 -1.50
C GLY A 165 -7.47 -4.23 -2.93
N GLY A 166 -6.77 -3.38 -3.66
CA GLY A 166 -6.86 -3.37 -5.13
C GLY A 166 -6.07 -4.52 -5.75
N TRP A 167 -5.78 -4.42 -7.05
CA TRP A 167 -4.97 -5.41 -7.76
C TRP A 167 -3.60 -5.64 -7.10
N THR A 168 -3.17 -6.90 -7.05
CA THR A 168 -1.85 -7.37 -6.60
C THR A 168 -1.37 -8.45 -7.56
N LYS A 169 -0.04 -8.65 -7.66
CA LYS A 169 0.55 -9.70 -8.52
C LYS A 169 0.20 -11.11 -8.04
N ASP A 170 0.24 -12.07 -8.95
CA ASP A 170 -0.36 -13.41 -8.79
C ASP A 170 0.19 -14.25 -7.64
N ASP A 171 1.47 -14.08 -7.26
CA ASP A 171 2.07 -14.85 -6.17
C ASP A 171 1.91 -14.19 -4.78
N ASP A 172 1.29 -13.01 -4.69
CA ASP A 172 0.93 -12.41 -3.40
C ASP A 172 -0.28 -13.14 -2.78
N VAL A 173 -0.37 -13.14 -1.45
CA VAL A 173 -1.47 -13.81 -0.74
C VAL A 173 -2.80 -13.07 -1.04
N PRO A 174 -3.87 -13.78 -1.46
CA PRO A 174 -5.14 -13.15 -1.78
C PRO A 174 -5.71 -12.32 -0.63
N LEU A 175 -6.41 -11.23 -0.96
CA LEU A 175 -6.95 -10.28 0.02
C LEU A 175 -7.83 -10.95 1.08
N ALA A 176 -8.75 -11.83 0.69
CA ALA A 176 -9.65 -12.51 1.63
C ALA A 176 -8.89 -13.37 2.66
N VAL A 177 -7.79 -14.00 2.24
CA VAL A 177 -6.92 -14.79 3.14
C VAL A 177 -6.16 -13.86 4.08
N ARG A 178 -5.59 -12.76 3.56
CA ARG A 178 -4.91 -11.75 4.38
C ARG A 178 -5.84 -11.14 5.43
N MET A 179 -7.08 -10.81 5.07
CA MET A 179 -8.06 -10.25 6.01
C MET A 179 -8.39 -11.23 7.14
N LYS A 180 -8.57 -12.52 6.83
CA LYS A 180 -8.73 -13.57 7.86
C LYS A 180 -7.49 -13.67 8.75
N GLN A 181 -6.30 -13.61 8.16
CA GLN A 181 -5.03 -13.69 8.87
C GLN A 181 -4.84 -12.49 9.81
N HIS A 182 -5.13 -11.28 9.34
CA HIS A 182 -5.04 -10.07 10.15
C HIS A 182 -6.06 -10.06 11.30
N LYS A 183 -7.26 -10.60 11.06
CA LYS A 183 -8.25 -10.80 12.12
C LYS A 183 -7.75 -11.78 13.18
N ALA A 184 -7.13 -12.90 12.79
CA ALA A 184 -6.52 -13.83 13.74
C ALA A 184 -5.41 -13.19 14.60
N VAL A 185 -4.61 -12.27 14.04
CA VAL A 185 -3.62 -11.48 14.79
C VAL A 185 -4.26 -10.49 15.77
N LEU A 186 -5.42 -9.91 15.43
CA LEU A 186 -6.14 -9.03 16.34
C LEU A 186 -6.83 -9.83 17.47
N ASP A 187 -7.43 -10.96 17.11
CA ASP A 187 -8.15 -11.83 18.05
C ASP A 187 -7.20 -12.47 19.08
N SER A 188 -5.92 -12.68 18.73
CA SER A 188 -4.91 -13.14 19.69
C SER A 188 -4.42 -12.07 20.67
N GLY A 189 -4.72 -10.79 20.41
CA GLY A 189 -4.24 -9.67 21.22
C GLY A 189 -2.80 -9.25 20.95
N VAL A 190 -2.12 -9.82 19.93
CA VAL A 190 -0.81 -9.33 19.48
C VAL A 190 -0.88 -7.85 19.10
N LEU A 191 -1.98 -7.43 18.49
CA LEU A 191 -2.34 -6.04 18.32
C LEU A 191 -3.64 -5.78 19.09
N ASP A 192 -3.68 -4.73 19.92
CA ASP A 192 -4.90 -4.37 20.67
C ASP A 192 -6.05 -3.99 19.71
N PRO A 193 -7.15 -4.77 19.66
CA PRO A 193 -8.28 -4.50 18.78
C PRO A 193 -9.05 -3.23 19.17
N LYS A 194 -8.99 -2.78 20.43
CA LYS A 194 -9.67 -1.55 20.88
C LYS A 194 -8.96 -0.28 20.42
N LEU A 195 -7.67 -0.38 20.13
CA LEU A 195 -6.80 0.72 19.67
C LEU A 195 -6.30 0.49 18.23
N THR A 196 -7.05 -0.29 17.45
CA THR A 196 -6.73 -0.60 16.05
C THR A 196 -7.98 -0.51 15.18
N VAL A 197 -7.88 0.25 14.10
CA VAL A 197 -8.87 0.27 13.01
C VAL A 197 -8.29 -0.54 11.85
N LEU A 198 -8.94 -1.67 11.53
CA LEU A 198 -8.64 -2.47 10.35
C LEU A 198 -9.51 -2.00 9.18
N ALA A 199 -8.89 -1.54 8.09
CA ALA A 199 -9.59 -1.08 6.89
C ALA A 199 -8.82 -1.45 5.62
N ILE A 200 -9.52 -1.56 4.48
CA ILE A 200 -8.93 -1.91 3.19
C ILE A 200 -8.67 -0.64 2.38
N PHE A 201 -7.42 -0.47 1.95
CA PHE A 201 -7.02 0.58 1.02
C PHE A 201 -7.30 0.14 -0.43
N PRO A 202 -8.17 0.83 -1.18
CA PRO A 202 -8.69 0.31 -2.45
C PRO A 202 -7.74 0.48 -3.66
N SER A 203 -6.57 1.09 -3.48
CA SER A 203 -5.63 1.31 -4.59
C SER A 203 -5.09 -0.02 -5.13
N PRO A 204 -4.88 -0.14 -6.46
CA PRO A 204 -3.95 -1.12 -7.02
C PRO A 204 -2.55 -0.96 -6.41
N MET A 205 -1.84 -2.07 -6.26
CA MET A 205 -0.42 -2.10 -5.93
C MET A 205 0.40 -1.99 -7.21
N MET A 206 1.24 -0.97 -7.32
CA MET A 206 2.10 -0.79 -8.50
C MET A 206 3.42 -1.53 -8.38
N TYR A 207 3.91 -1.79 -7.18
CA TYR A 207 5.27 -2.28 -6.93
C TYR A 207 6.36 -1.29 -7.40
N ALA A 208 6.10 0.01 -7.28
CA ALA A 208 6.99 1.09 -7.76
C ALA A 208 7.85 1.73 -6.65
N GLY A 209 8.10 1.00 -5.56
CA GLY A 209 9.11 1.34 -4.56
C GLY A 209 9.01 2.78 -3.99
N PRO A 210 10.11 3.56 -4.01
CA PRO A 210 10.15 4.93 -3.50
C PRO A 210 9.16 5.92 -4.17
N THR A 211 8.74 5.65 -5.41
CA THR A 211 7.69 6.45 -6.07
C THR A 211 6.33 6.14 -5.45
N GLU A 212 6.01 4.87 -5.25
CA GLU A 212 4.71 4.44 -4.75
C GLU A 212 4.53 4.64 -3.23
N VAL A 213 5.59 4.52 -2.43
CA VAL A 213 5.47 4.73 -0.97
C VAL A 213 4.99 6.15 -0.62
N GLN A 214 5.31 7.15 -1.44
CA GLN A 214 4.76 8.51 -1.32
C GLN A 214 3.24 8.53 -1.53
N TRP A 215 2.73 7.78 -2.51
CA TRP A 215 1.30 7.63 -2.74
C TRP A 215 0.61 6.95 -1.55
N HIS A 216 1.21 5.88 -1.03
CA HIS A 216 0.70 5.18 0.15
C HIS A 216 0.65 6.08 1.39
N ALA A 217 1.67 6.92 1.60
CA ALA A 217 1.72 7.87 2.71
C ALA A 217 0.72 9.02 2.54
N LYS A 218 0.69 9.65 1.36
CA LYS A 218 -0.26 10.72 1.02
C LYS A 218 -1.71 10.27 1.20
N ALA A 219 -2.05 9.07 0.75
CA ALA A 219 -3.40 8.52 0.92
C ALA A 219 -3.78 8.42 2.41
N ARG A 220 -2.84 8.05 3.28
CA ARG A 220 -3.08 7.91 4.73
C ARG A 220 -3.13 9.25 5.44
N MET A 221 -2.33 10.22 5.02
CA MET A 221 -2.48 11.62 5.43
C MET A 221 -3.89 12.15 5.11
N VAL A 222 -4.42 11.87 3.91
CA VAL A 222 -5.80 12.24 3.54
C VAL A 222 -6.85 11.50 4.41
N CYS A 223 -6.56 10.28 4.85
CA CYS A 223 -7.41 9.54 5.80
C CYS A 223 -7.33 10.06 7.25
N GLY A 224 -6.43 11.01 7.56
CA GLY A 224 -6.28 11.60 8.89
C GLY A 224 -5.19 10.98 9.74
N SER A 225 -4.24 10.24 9.14
CA SER A 225 -3.04 9.77 9.84
C SER A 225 -2.09 10.93 10.12
N ASN A 226 -1.55 10.99 11.34
CA ASN A 226 -0.51 11.93 11.76
C ASN A 226 0.89 11.33 11.60
N PHE A 227 0.99 10.01 11.73
CA PHE A 227 2.25 9.27 11.63
C PHE A 227 2.17 8.20 10.56
N TYR A 228 3.29 7.90 9.91
CA TYR A 228 3.37 6.84 8.90
C TYR A 228 4.58 5.96 9.13
N ILE A 229 4.32 4.68 9.39
CA ILE A 229 5.37 3.67 9.57
C ILE A 229 5.91 3.29 8.19
N VAL A 230 7.23 3.35 8.03
CA VAL A 230 7.93 2.89 6.83
C VAL A 230 9.10 2.00 7.21
N GLY A 231 9.13 0.79 6.63
CA GLY A 231 10.21 -0.17 6.83
C GLY A 231 11.19 -0.21 5.64
N ARG A 232 11.95 -1.31 5.58
CA ARG A 232 12.86 -1.65 4.47
C ARG A 232 12.08 -1.93 3.19
N ASP A 233 12.60 -1.46 2.05
CA ASP A 233 12.11 -1.73 0.69
C ASP A 233 10.58 -1.59 0.54
N PRO A 234 9.98 -0.46 0.98
CA PRO A 234 8.54 -0.30 0.94
C PRO A 234 8.08 -0.24 -0.52
N ALA A 235 7.03 -1.00 -0.83
CA ALA A 235 6.51 -1.15 -2.18
C ALA A 235 7.49 -1.71 -3.22
N GLY A 236 8.62 -2.30 -2.78
CA GLY A 236 9.54 -2.98 -3.67
C GLY A 236 9.15 -4.41 -3.99
N MET A 237 9.83 -4.95 -5.00
CA MET A 237 9.85 -6.35 -5.39
C MET A 237 11.19 -6.68 -6.07
N PRO A 238 11.57 -7.96 -6.19
CA PRO A 238 12.72 -8.34 -7.00
C PRO A 238 12.54 -7.96 -8.47
N HIS A 239 13.62 -7.56 -9.14
CA HIS A 239 13.67 -7.35 -10.57
C HIS A 239 13.27 -8.64 -11.30
N PRO A 240 12.34 -8.59 -12.27
CA PRO A 240 11.82 -9.78 -12.95
C PRO A 240 12.90 -10.65 -13.61
N GLU A 241 13.93 -10.03 -14.18
CA GLU A 241 15.03 -10.72 -14.88
C GLU A 241 16.19 -11.10 -13.94
N THR A 242 16.83 -10.14 -13.28
CA THR A 242 18.04 -10.38 -12.45
C THR A 242 17.75 -11.01 -11.08
N LYS A 243 16.51 -10.95 -10.60
CA LYS A 243 16.08 -11.42 -9.26
C LYS A 243 16.66 -10.66 -8.07
N GLU A 244 17.44 -9.60 -8.29
CA GLU A 244 17.90 -8.68 -7.25
C GLU A 244 16.77 -7.71 -6.83
N ASP A 245 16.88 -7.04 -5.68
CA ASP A 245 15.89 -6.03 -5.28
C ASP A 245 15.82 -4.91 -6.34
N LEU A 246 14.63 -4.57 -6.85
CA LEU A 246 14.46 -3.56 -7.91
C LEU A 246 14.84 -2.14 -7.44
N TYR A 247 14.79 -1.92 -6.12
CA TYR A 247 15.11 -0.65 -5.49
C TYR A 247 16.10 -0.88 -4.35
N ASP A 248 16.94 0.12 -4.09
CA ASP A 248 17.72 0.13 -2.85
C ASP A 248 16.74 0.14 -1.65
N PRO A 249 16.94 -0.77 -0.68
CA PRO A 249 16.00 -0.97 0.41
C PRO A 249 15.84 0.23 1.36
N THR A 250 16.77 1.18 1.31
CA THR A 250 16.75 2.39 2.14
C THR A 250 16.08 3.57 1.44
N HIS A 251 15.94 3.53 0.11
CA HIS A 251 15.47 4.68 -0.67
C HIS A 251 14.03 5.06 -0.34
N GLY A 252 13.15 4.09 -0.06
CA GLY A 252 11.76 4.39 0.25
C GLY A 252 11.61 5.30 1.47
N ALA A 253 12.29 4.99 2.57
CA ALA A 253 12.29 5.83 3.77
C ALA A 253 12.94 7.19 3.52
N LYS A 254 14.15 7.20 2.92
CA LYS A 254 14.90 8.45 2.60
C LYS A 254 14.11 9.41 1.71
N VAL A 255 13.49 8.90 0.65
CA VAL A 255 12.65 9.70 -0.26
C VAL A 255 11.44 10.25 0.47
N LEU A 256 10.79 9.44 1.32
CA LEU A 256 9.60 9.86 2.03
C LEU A 256 9.87 10.99 3.03
N THR A 257 11.01 10.97 3.73
CA THR A 257 11.39 12.03 4.68
C THR A 257 11.71 13.37 4.01
N MET A 258 12.05 13.38 2.71
CA MET A 258 12.33 14.60 1.93
C MET A 258 11.23 14.95 0.93
N ALA A 259 10.14 14.18 0.88
CA ALA A 259 9.10 14.34 -0.13
C ALA A 259 8.28 15.63 0.14
N PRO A 260 8.16 16.54 -0.85
CA PRO A 260 7.34 17.74 -0.68
C PRO A 260 5.85 17.36 -0.55
N GLY A 261 5.11 18.12 0.25
CA GLY A 261 3.66 17.98 0.37
C GLY A 261 3.15 16.95 1.38
N LEU A 262 4.04 16.37 2.18
CA LEU A 262 3.69 15.44 3.27
C LEU A 262 3.83 16.11 4.66
N THR A 263 3.67 17.43 4.74
CA THR A 263 3.97 18.23 5.94
C THR A 263 3.11 17.92 7.17
N GLN A 264 1.95 17.28 6.98
CA GLN A 264 1.05 16.88 8.08
C GLN A 264 1.30 15.45 8.58
N LEU A 265 2.36 14.80 8.10
CA LEU A 265 2.66 13.40 8.37
C LEU A 265 4.10 13.26 8.88
N GLU A 266 4.28 12.87 10.14
CA GLU A 266 5.59 12.48 10.66
C GLU A 266 5.92 11.05 10.20
N ILE A 267 7.05 10.90 9.51
CA ILE A 267 7.52 9.60 9.04
C ILE A 267 8.26 8.90 10.17
N ILE A 268 7.87 7.66 10.46
CA ILE A 268 8.54 6.79 11.45
C ILE A 268 9.30 5.71 10.69
N PRO A 269 10.59 5.95 10.35
CA PRO A 269 11.41 4.95 9.71
C PRO A 269 11.80 3.88 10.73
N PHE A 270 11.66 2.61 10.35
CA PHE A 270 12.15 1.50 11.16
C PHE A 270 13.33 0.80 10.53
N GLN A 271 14.22 0.39 11.43
CA GLN A 271 15.26 -0.59 11.13
C GLN A 271 14.62 -1.97 10.89
N VAL A 272 15.37 -2.85 10.25
CA VAL A 272 14.87 -4.18 9.88
C VAL A 272 14.59 -4.98 11.14
N ALA A 273 13.39 -5.56 11.27
CA ALA A 273 13.08 -6.53 12.32
C ALA A 273 13.33 -7.95 11.80
N ALA A 274 14.03 -8.78 12.57
CA ALA A 274 14.36 -10.16 12.25
C ALA A 274 14.16 -11.07 13.48
N TYR A 275 14.13 -12.39 13.27
CA TYR A 275 13.93 -13.34 14.37
C TYR A 275 15.26 -13.57 15.09
N ASP A 276 15.38 -13.10 16.33
CA ASP A 276 16.56 -13.35 17.18
C ASP A 276 16.47 -14.78 17.74
N THR A 277 17.35 -15.65 17.26
CA THR A 277 17.37 -17.08 17.58
C THR A 277 17.77 -17.36 19.02
N LYS A 278 18.53 -16.46 19.66
CA LYS A 278 18.92 -16.56 21.08
C LYS A 278 17.77 -16.16 21.98
N LYS A 279 17.08 -15.06 21.64
CA LYS A 279 15.93 -14.53 22.40
C LYS A 279 14.60 -15.22 22.06
N LYS A 280 14.56 -16.02 20.98
CA LYS A 280 13.38 -16.73 20.47
C LYS A 280 12.17 -15.82 20.23
N LYS A 281 12.42 -14.63 19.67
CA LYS A 281 11.38 -13.65 19.35
C LYS A 281 11.85 -12.69 18.26
N MET A 282 10.92 -11.95 17.68
CA MET A 282 11.26 -10.85 16.78
C MET A 282 11.92 -9.70 17.55
N ALA A 283 13.01 -9.16 17.00
CA ALA A 283 13.73 -8.02 17.53
C ALA A 283 14.25 -7.14 16.38
N MET A 284 14.64 -5.90 16.70
CA MET A 284 15.38 -5.05 15.75
C MET A 284 16.73 -5.71 15.44
N PHE A 285 17.13 -5.69 14.18
CA PHE A 285 18.37 -6.29 13.70
C PHE A 285 19.59 -5.51 14.22
N GLU A 286 20.55 -6.24 14.78
CA GLU A 286 21.82 -5.71 15.29
C GLU A 286 22.96 -6.25 14.42
N PRO A 287 23.60 -5.42 13.57
CA PRO A 287 24.65 -5.87 12.64
C PRO A 287 25.83 -6.58 13.31
N GLU A 288 26.14 -6.21 14.55
CA GLU A 288 27.23 -6.77 15.37
C GLU A 288 26.97 -8.22 15.80
N ARG A 289 25.70 -8.66 15.80
CA ARG A 289 25.28 -10.03 16.15
C ARG A 289 24.49 -10.67 15.01
N LYS A 290 24.83 -10.36 13.75
CA LYS A 290 24.04 -10.76 12.57
C LYS A 290 23.75 -12.26 12.49
N GLU A 291 24.64 -13.10 12.98
CA GLU A 291 24.52 -14.56 13.05
C GLU A 291 23.43 -15.05 14.01
N ASP A 292 23.02 -14.23 14.98
CA ASP A 292 21.90 -14.55 15.87
C ASP A 292 20.54 -14.30 15.21
N PHE A 293 20.49 -13.63 14.06
CA PHE A 293 19.24 -13.23 13.41
C PHE A 293 18.90 -14.08 12.20
N LEU A 294 17.65 -14.55 12.15
CA LEU A 294 17.07 -15.26 11.02
C LEU A 294 16.10 -14.36 10.25
N PHE A 295 16.35 -14.21 8.95
CA PHE A 295 15.45 -13.53 8.01
C PHE A 295 14.56 -14.55 7.31
N ILE A 296 13.26 -14.48 7.56
CA ILE A 296 12.27 -15.37 6.93
C ILE A 296 11.51 -14.57 5.87
N SER A 297 11.85 -14.78 4.61
CA SER A 297 11.18 -14.14 3.48
C SER A 297 9.78 -14.73 3.22
N GLY A 298 8.96 -14.03 2.43
CA GLY A 298 7.68 -14.57 1.96
C GLY A 298 7.82 -15.89 1.21
N THR A 299 8.89 -16.05 0.42
CA THR A 299 9.22 -17.32 -0.24
C THR A 299 9.52 -18.43 0.76
N LYS A 300 10.27 -18.13 1.83
CA LYS A 300 10.54 -19.10 2.89
C LYS A 300 9.27 -19.46 3.66
N MET A 301 8.40 -18.50 3.99
CA MET A 301 7.09 -18.76 4.60
C MET A 301 6.24 -19.69 3.73
N ARG A 302 6.14 -19.42 2.42
CA ARG A 302 5.41 -20.30 1.48
C ARG A 302 6.01 -21.70 1.42
N SER A 303 7.34 -21.82 1.46
CA SER A 303 8.02 -23.11 1.49
C SER A 303 7.71 -23.90 2.76
N LEU A 304 7.73 -23.25 3.93
CA LEU A 304 7.38 -23.88 5.21
C LEU A 304 5.93 -24.37 5.21
N ALA A 305 5.00 -23.53 4.77
CA ALA A 305 3.59 -23.89 4.67
C ALA A 305 3.38 -25.10 3.73
N ARG A 306 4.05 -25.14 2.57
CA ARG A 306 3.95 -26.27 1.62
C ARG A 306 4.53 -27.58 2.17
N SER A 307 5.56 -27.52 3.01
CA SER A 307 6.16 -28.71 3.63
C SER A 307 5.49 -29.12 4.94
N GLY A 308 4.41 -28.45 5.36
CA GLY A 308 3.74 -28.70 6.63
C GLY A 308 4.60 -28.35 7.85
N GLN A 309 5.62 -27.50 7.67
CA GLN A 309 6.51 -27.05 8.74
C GLN A 309 6.04 -25.72 9.31
N GLU A 310 6.18 -25.54 10.62
CA GLU A 310 5.93 -24.27 11.28
C GLU A 310 7.17 -23.35 11.22
N PRO A 311 6.98 -22.03 11.17
CA PRO A 311 8.08 -21.10 11.44
C PRO A 311 8.52 -21.22 12.89
N PRO A 312 9.70 -20.68 13.25
CA PRO A 312 10.14 -20.62 14.64
C PRO A 312 9.08 -19.98 15.55
N ALA A 313 8.88 -20.56 16.74
CA ALA A 313 7.95 -20.04 17.72
C ALA A 313 8.22 -18.55 18.01
N GLY A 314 7.19 -17.71 17.97
CA GLY A 314 7.31 -16.26 18.16
C GLY A 314 7.60 -15.47 16.87
N PHE A 315 7.78 -16.12 15.71
CA PHE A 315 7.84 -15.44 14.41
C PHE A 315 6.47 -14.88 13.98
N MET A 316 5.41 -15.66 14.13
CA MET A 316 4.04 -15.28 13.83
C MET A 316 3.12 -15.94 14.86
N GLU A 317 1.98 -15.31 15.14
CA GLU A 317 0.94 -15.89 15.99
C GLU A 317 0.44 -17.23 15.41
N PRO A 318 0.34 -18.32 16.21
CA PRO A 318 -0.06 -19.63 15.71
C PRO A 318 -1.43 -19.66 15.02
N SER A 319 -2.43 -18.95 15.56
CA SER A 319 -3.77 -18.86 14.93
C SER A 319 -3.70 -18.17 13.57
N ALA A 320 -2.80 -17.21 13.41
CA ALA A 320 -2.59 -16.48 12.17
C ALA A 320 -1.72 -17.27 11.17
N TRP A 321 -0.80 -18.12 11.64
CA TRP A 321 -0.05 -19.05 10.79
C TRP A 321 -0.93 -20.15 10.20
N LYS A 322 -1.93 -20.61 10.97
CA LYS A 322 -2.90 -21.63 10.53
C LYS A 322 -3.80 -21.16 9.38
N VAL A 323 -4.04 -19.85 9.28
CA VAL A 323 -4.85 -19.23 8.21
C VAL A 323 -4.05 -19.12 6.92
#